data_AF-A0A1Q6RQK1-F1
#
_entry.id   AF-A0A1Q6RQK1-F1
#
_cell.length_a   1.000
_cell.length_b   1.000
_cell.length_c   1.000
_cell.angle_alpha   90.00
_cell.angle_beta   90.00
_cell.angle_gamma   90.00
#
_symmetry.space_group_name_H-M   'P 1'
#
loop_
_entity.id
_entity.type
_entity.pdbx_description
1 polymer ?
#
loop_
_entity_poly.entity_id
_entity_poly.type
_entity_poly.pdbx_seq_one_letter_code
_entity_poly.pdbx_strand_id
1 'polypeptide(L)'
;MDQAKLELTIPTNVDFGSGSTANVQLTNGYTYGSMYSAANPFATLYNMSDTGVGTNFNAVTVNFCLNRFPNVNVEVTPRYNFKLKLNITNPTTATPTVTLTDAAGNVHTANSNGEYENLPYGTYTYAVLCAGCDYVYGSFYLGSADKADVSGGVLTKTIPLTASAAGAWDGTTKTQPTLTDGVYQIGTGAELAWFAAQVNGGSYAINGALTGDIDLAGYNWTPIGGTTASTAFKGSFNGNNHSYREEHGHLL
;
A
#
# COMPACT_ATOMS: atom_id res chain seq x y z
N MET A 1 -29.76 20.04 4.22
CA MET A 1 -29.62 19.99 2.75
C MET A 1 -29.21 18.57 2.44
N ASP A 2 -30.12 17.77 1.88
CA ASP A 2 -29.81 16.39 1.53
C ASP A 2 -28.98 16.38 0.24
N GLN A 3 -27.83 15.69 0.28
CA GLN A 3 -26.96 15.52 -0.88
C GLN A 3 -27.25 14.17 -1.55
N ALA A 4 -27.56 14.19 -2.85
CA ALA A 4 -27.62 12.97 -3.65
C ALA A 4 -26.23 12.66 -4.23
N LYS A 5 -25.73 11.43 -3.99
CA LYS A 5 -24.47 10.93 -4.53
C LYS A 5 -24.75 9.82 -5.54
N LEU A 6 -24.16 9.92 -6.73
CA LEU A 6 -24.17 8.85 -7.74
C LEU A 6 -22.75 8.30 -7.88
N GLU A 7 -22.58 7.02 -7.59
CA GLU A 7 -21.33 6.29 -7.83
C GLU A 7 -21.49 5.40 -9.06
N LEU A 8 -20.51 5.46 -9.97
CA LEU A 8 -20.47 4.64 -11.19
C LEU A 8 -19.20 3.80 -11.19
N THR A 9 -19.35 2.53 -11.54
CA THR A 9 -18.24 1.64 -11.84
C THR A 9 -18.20 1.36 -13.33
N ILE A 10 -17.06 1.64 -13.98
CA ILE A 10 -16.85 1.29 -15.37
C ILE A 10 -16.71 -0.24 -15.49
N PRO A 11 -17.44 -0.90 -16.39
CA PRO A 11 -17.34 -2.36 -16.56
C PRO A 11 -15.93 -2.75 -17.01
N THR A 12 -15.45 -3.91 -16.55
CA THR A 12 -14.11 -4.42 -16.90
C THR A 12 -14.03 -4.97 -18.33
N ASN A 13 -15.17 -5.25 -18.95
CA ASN A 13 -15.33 -5.81 -20.29
C ASN A 13 -15.82 -4.78 -21.31
N VAL A 14 -15.28 -3.55 -21.30
CA VAL A 14 -15.56 -2.56 -22.34
C VAL A 14 -15.15 -3.10 -23.71
N ASP A 15 -16.06 -3.07 -24.68
CA ASP A 15 -15.74 -3.35 -26.08
C ASP A 15 -15.11 -2.11 -26.71
N PHE A 16 -13.87 -2.25 -27.19
CA PHE A 16 -13.12 -1.18 -27.85
C PHE A 16 -13.24 -1.26 -29.38
N GLY A 17 -13.88 -2.30 -29.92
CA GLY A 17 -13.95 -2.54 -31.36
C GLY A 17 -12.55 -2.57 -32.00
N SER A 18 -12.40 -1.85 -33.12
CA SER A 18 -11.11 -1.62 -33.79
C SER A 18 -10.41 -0.31 -33.36
N GLY A 19 -10.96 0.42 -32.40
CA GLY A 19 -10.47 1.72 -31.94
C GLY A 19 -9.42 1.62 -30.83
N SER A 20 -8.69 2.71 -30.58
CA SER A 20 -7.73 2.83 -29.46
C SER A 20 -8.36 3.38 -28.18
N THR A 21 -9.59 3.89 -28.25
CA THR A 21 -10.38 4.40 -27.13
C THR A 21 -11.84 3.96 -27.28
N ALA A 22 -12.57 3.92 -26.18
CA ALA A 22 -14.02 3.70 -26.14
C ALA A 22 -14.68 4.75 -25.25
N ASN A 23 -15.94 5.08 -25.54
CA ASN A 23 -16.71 6.04 -24.76
C ASN A 23 -17.77 5.32 -23.94
N VAL A 24 -17.67 5.41 -22.62
CA VAL A 24 -18.72 4.96 -21.71
C VAL A 24 -19.65 6.14 -21.44
N GLN A 25 -20.87 6.03 -21.95
CA GLN A 25 -21.85 7.12 -21.95
C GLN A 25 -22.98 6.85 -20.97
N LEU A 26 -23.22 7.83 -20.09
CA LEU A 26 -24.45 7.96 -19.35
C LEU A 26 -25.30 8.98 -20.09
N THR A 27 -26.39 8.53 -20.69
CA THR A 27 -27.32 9.42 -21.40
C THR A 27 -28.71 9.26 -20.84
N ASN A 28 -29.53 10.30 -21.02
CA ASN A 28 -30.94 10.26 -20.67
C ASN A 28 -31.22 9.93 -19.18
N GLY A 29 -30.36 10.38 -18.26
CA GLY A 29 -30.62 10.27 -16.84
C GLY A 29 -31.67 11.29 -16.41
N TYR A 30 -32.67 10.88 -15.63
CA TYR A 30 -33.65 11.79 -15.02
C TYR A 30 -34.23 11.21 -13.73
N THR A 31 -34.68 12.09 -12.84
CA THR A 31 -35.49 11.69 -11.68
C THR A 31 -36.94 11.59 -12.14
N TYR A 32 -37.49 10.38 -12.09
CA TYR A 32 -38.88 10.09 -12.47
C TYR A 32 -39.70 9.66 -11.27
N GLY A 33 -40.94 10.13 -11.21
CA GLY A 33 -41.90 9.68 -10.23
C GLY A 33 -43.30 9.61 -10.82
N SER A 34 -44.18 8.91 -10.10
CA SER A 34 -45.60 8.92 -10.36
C SER A 34 -46.34 9.25 -9.08
N MET A 35 -47.33 10.12 -9.16
CA MET A 35 -48.25 10.39 -8.07
C MET A 35 -49.64 9.92 -8.49
N TYR A 36 -50.26 9.13 -7.62
CA TYR A 36 -51.66 8.80 -7.75
C TYR A 36 -52.48 9.98 -7.25
N SER A 37 -53.12 10.71 -8.15
CA SER A 37 -54.12 11.70 -7.78
C SER A 37 -55.43 10.97 -7.53
N ALA A 38 -55.65 10.57 -6.27
CA ALA A 38 -56.97 10.11 -5.85
C ALA A 38 -57.98 11.22 -6.15
N ALA A 39 -59.08 10.89 -6.82
CA ALA A 39 -60.15 11.84 -7.09
C ALA A 39 -60.81 12.23 -5.77
N ASN A 40 -60.32 13.28 -5.10
CA ASN A 40 -61.08 13.88 -4.02
C ASN A 40 -60.74 15.34 -3.72
N PRO A 41 -61.15 16.31 -4.57
CA PRO A 41 -61.26 17.69 -4.14
C PRO A 41 -62.46 17.94 -3.19
N PHE A 42 -63.26 16.91 -2.86
CA PHE A 42 -64.60 17.07 -2.28
C PHE A 42 -64.93 16.10 -1.15
N ALA A 43 -63.97 15.75 -0.28
CA ALA A 43 -64.29 15.01 0.95
C ALA A 43 -65.37 15.76 1.76
N THR A 44 -65.45 17.08 1.58
CA THR A 44 -66.47 17.99 2.12
C THR A 44 -67.84 17.92 1.43
N LEU A 45 -67.94 17.51 0.16
CA LEU A 45 -69.18 17.54 -0.62
C LEU A 45 -69.98 16.21 -0.55
N TYR A 46 -69.34 15.10 -0.17
CA TYR A 46 -70.02 13.82 0.08
C TYR A 46 -71.05 13.89 1.23
N ASN A 47 -70.94 14.89 2.11
CA ASN A 47 -71.96 15.17 3.14
C ASN A 47 -73.14 16.03 2.63
N MET A 48 -73.14 16.43 1.36
CA MET A 48 -74.15 17.32 0.76
C MET A 48 -74.70 16.77 -0.57
N SER A 49 -75.21 15.54 -0.59
CA SER A 49 -76.45 15.18 -1.31
C SER A 49 -76.53 13.67 -1.51
N ASP A 50 -77.45 13.05 -0.77
CA ASP A 50 -78.01 11.74 -1.08
C ASP A 50 -78.96 11.83 -2.30
N THR A 51 -78.43 12.21 -3.47
CA THR A 51 -79.15 12.14 -4.75
C THR A 51 -78.16 11.85 -5.86
N GLY A 52 -78.12 10.58 -6.27
CA GLY A 52 -77.10 10.02 -7.16
C GLY A 52 -76.95 10.75 -8.49
N VAL A 53 -75.72 11.18 -8.76
CA VAL A 53 -74.95 10.91 -9.98
C VAL A 53 -73.48 11.20 -9.65
N GLY A 54 -72.62 10.18 -9.72
CA GLY A 54 -71.19 10.32 -9.44
C GLY A 54 -70.55 11.31 -10.41
N THR A 55 -69.82 12.30 -9.89
CA THR A 55 -68.98 13.16 -10.74
C THR A 55 -67.80 12.34 -11.23
N ASN A 56 -67.67 12.19 -12.55
CA ASN A 56 -66.62 11.39 -13.20
C ASN A 56 -65.25 12.08 -13.17
N PHE A 57 -64.71 12.36 -11.97
CA PHE A 57 -63.27 12.56 -11.83
C PHE A 57 -62.64 11.18 -11.66
N ASN A 58 -62.19 10.59 -12.77
CA ASN A 58 -61.40 9.37 -12.68
C ASN A 58 -60.08 9.70 -11.99
N ALA A 59 -59.64 8.85 -11.06
CA ALA A 59 -58.31 8.98 -10.50
C ALA A 59 -57.28 8.88 -11.65
N VAL A 60 -56.37 9.84 -11.71
CA VAL A 60 -55.34 9.87 -12.76
C VAL A 60 -53.98 9.66 -12.11
N THR A 61 -53.19 8.76 -12.68
CA THR A 61 -51.77 8.67 -12.34
C THR A 61 -51.04 9.76 -13.11
N VAL A 62 -50.48 10.72 -12.38
CA VAL A 62 -49.64 11.77 -12.97
C VAL A 62 -48.19 11.32 -12.88
N ASN A 63 -47.58 11.15 -14.04
CA ASN A 63 -46.15 10.88 -14.16
C ASN A 63 -45.41 12.20 -14.31
N PHE A 64 -44.29 12.39 -13.61
CA PHE A 64 -43.48 13.59 -13.69
C PHE A 64 -41.99 13.27 -13.77
N CYS A 65 -41.27 14.20 -14.40
CA CYS A 65 -39.82 14.27 -14.40
C CYS A 65 -39.41 15.51 -13.61
N LEU A 66 -38.71 15.34 -12.49
CA LEU A 66 -38.30 16.44 -11.61
C LEU A 66 -37.06 17.17 -12.14
N ASN A 67 -36.11 16.42 -12.67
CA ASN A 67 -34.85 16.95 -13.17
C ASN A 67 -34.21 15.97 -14.17
N ARG A 68 -33.45 16.53 -15.11
CA ARG A 68 -32.60 15.79 -16.03
C ARG A 68 -31.15 15.87 -15.57
N PHE A 69 -30.46 14.74 -15.58
CA PHE A 69 -29.01 14.69 -15.37
C PHE A 69 -28.30 14.98 -16.71
N PRO A 70 -27.16 15.70 -16.67
CA PRO A 70 -26.35 15.92 -17.87
C PRO A 70 -25.87 14.58 -18.43
N ASN A 71 -25.70 14.52 -19.75
CA ASN A 71 -25.01 13.39 -20.35
C ASN A 71 -23.54 13.41 -19.87
N VAL A 72 -23.02 12.29 -19.40
CA VAL A 72 -21.62 12.13 -19.01
C VAL A 72 -20.96 11.19 -20.00
N ASN A 73 -19.82 11.62 -20.56
CA ASN A 73 -19.00 10.82 -21.46
C ASN A 73 -17.64 10.58 -20.80
N VAL A 74 -17.31 9.33 -20.55
CA VAL A 74 -16.01 8.93 -20.02
C VAL A 74 -15.26 8.19 -21.12
N GLU A 75 -14.21 8.83 -21.65
CA GLU A 75 -13.31 8.16 -22.58
C GLU A 75 -12.38 7.22 -21.81
N VAL A 76 -12.28 5.97 -22.27
CA VAL A 76 -11.43 4.94 -21.70
C VAL A 76 -10.53 4.34 -22.76
N THR A 77 -9.36 3.84 -22.35
CA THR A 77 -8.39 3.20 -23.25
C THR A 77 -8.09 1.79 -22.78
N PRO A 78 -7.79 0.84 -23.69
CA PRO A 78 -7.35 -0.49 -23.30
C PRO A 78 -6.13 -0.39 -22.40
N ARG A 79 -6.13 -1.20 -21.35
CA ARG A 79 -4.97 -1.32 -20.48
C ARG A 79 -3.78 -1.87 -21.29
N TYR A 80 -2.63 -1.21 -21.18
CA TYR A 80 -1.41 -1.73 -21.77
C TYR A 80 -0.80 -2.78 -20.84
N ASN A 81 -0.80 -4.04 -21.27
CA ASN A 81 -0.24 -5.16 -20.51
C ASN A 81 1.25 -5.30 -20.82
N PHE A 82 2.05 -5.47 -19.77
CA PHE A 82 3.48 -5.71 -19.85
C PHE A 82 3.90 -6.62 -18.69
N LYS A 83 5.03 -7.30 -18.87
CA LYS A 83 5.70 -8.03 -17.79
C LYS A 83 6.62 -7.07 -17.05
N LEU A 84 6.82 -7.28 -15.75
CA LEU A 84 7.78 -6.51 -14.97
C LEU A 84 9.04 -7.36 -14.75
N LYS A 85 10.22 -6.75 -14.90
CA LYS A 85 11.48 -7.34 -14.49
C LYS A 85 12.20 -6.39 -13.54
N LEU A 86 12.63 -6.91 -12.40
CA LEU A 86 13.45 -6.17 -11.45
C LEU A 86 14.92 -6.49 -11.75
N ASN A 87 15.65 -5.49 -12.24
CA ASN A 87 17.07 -5.61 -12.52
C ASN A 87 17.85 -5.18 -11.28
N ILE A 88 18.32 -6.16 -10.51
CA ILE A 88 19.10 -5.92 -9.30
C ILE A 88 20.57 -5.74 -9.70
N THR A 89 21.12 -4.52 -9.52
CA THR A 89 22.56 -4.32 -9.72
C THR A 89 23.28 -4.63 -8.41
N ASN A 90 23.80 -5.86 -8.33
CA ASN A 90 24.42 -6.39 -7.13
C ASN A 90 25.95 -6.16 -7.15
N PRO A 91 26.52 -5.48 -6.14
CA PRO A 91 27.97 -5.33 -6.02
C PRO A 91 28.69 -6.59 -5.50
N THR A 92 27.94 -7.62 -5.10
CA THR A 92 28.46 -8.88 -4.55
C THR A 92 28.22 -10.07 -5.49
N THR A 93 28.75 -11.23 -5.14
CA THR A 93 28.48 -12.50 -5.83
C THR A 93 27.29 -13.28 -5.24
N ALA A 94 26.69 -12.80 -4.16
CA ALA A 94 25.56 -13.47 -3.52
C ALA A 94 24.31 -13.36 -4.40
N THR A 95 23.44 -14.36 -4.39
CA THR A 95 22.16 -14.27 -5.13
C THR A 95 21.17 -13.45 -4.30
N PRO A 96 20.65 -12.31 -4.82
CA PRO A 96 19.66 -11.54 -4.11
C PRO A 96 18.31 -12.26 -4.09
N THR A 97 17.60 -12.14 -2.96
CA THR A 97 16.21 -12.56 -2.81
C THR A 97 15.32 -11.33 -2.90
N VAL A 98 14.30 -11.38 -3.75
CA VAL A 98 13.37 -10.26 -3.98
C VAL A 98 11.97 -10.67 -3.55
N THR A 99 11.36 -9.86 -2.69
CA THR A 99 9.95 -9.95 -2.36
C THR A 99 9.25 -8.76 -3.00
N LEU A 100 8.25 -9.02 -3.84
CA LEU A 100 7.39 -7.99 -4.43
C LEU A 100 5.98 -8.16 -3.88
N THR A 101 5.41 -7.09 -3.32
CA THR A 101 4.12 -7.12 -2.64
C THR A 101 3.20 -6.04 -3.19
N ASP A 102 1.94 -6.37 -3.44
CA ASP A 102 0.93 -5.39 -3.84
C ASP A 102 0.36 -4.60 -2.64
N ALA A 103 -0.45 -3.57 -2.91
CA ALA A 103 -1.06 -2.76 -1.87
C ALA A 103 -2.02 -3.53 -0.93
N ALA A 104 -2.49 -4.72 -1.32
CA ALA A 104 -3.31 -5.59 -0.48
C ALA A 104 -2.47 -6.54 0.40
N GLY A 105 -1.14 -6.50 0.27
CA GLY A 105 -0.23 -7.35 1.02
C GLY A 105 0.05 -8.72 0.36
N ASN A 106 -0.41 -8.96 -0.87
CA ASN A 106 -0.14 -10.22 -1.54
C ASN A 106 1.26 -10.21 -2.15
N VAL A 107 2.00 -11.29 -1.92
CA VAL A 107 3.33 -11.50 -2.50
C VAL A 107 3.22 -12.09 -3.89
N HIS A 108 3.93 -11.49 -4.85
CA HIS A 108 4.02 -11.92 -6.23
C HIS A 108 5.36 -12.62 -6.48
N THR A 109 5.33 -13.68 -7.29
CA THR A 109 6.50 -14.46 -7.65
C THR A 109 6.85 -14.27 -9.12
N ALA A 110 8.14 -14.19 -9.41
CA ALA A 110 8.63 -14.14 -10.78
C ALA A 110 8.63 -15.54 -11.41
N ASN A 111 8.49 -15.60 -12.73
CA ASN A 111 8.66 -16.82 -13.51
C ASN A 111 10.17 -17.22 -13.60
N SER A 112 10.47 -18.29 -14.33
CA SER A 112 11.84 -18.80 -14.50
C SER A 112 12.83 -17.81 -15.14
N ASN A 113 12.32 -16.76 -15.80
CA ASN A 113 13.13 -15.71 -16.45
C ASN A 113 13.32 -14.47 -15.56
N GLY A 114 12.81 -14.50 -14.32
CA GLY A 114 12.81 -13.37 -13.40
C GLY A 114 11.79 -12.29 -13.78
N GLU A 115 10.72 -12.65 -14.48
CA GLU A 115 9.66 -11.73 -14.91
C GLU A 115 8.37 -11.97 -14.12
N TYR A 116 7.73 -10.90 -13.66
CA TYR A 116 6.42 -10.92 -13.04
C TYR A 116 5.35 -10.65 -14.11
N GLU A 117 4.34 -11.50 -14.15
CA GLU A 117 3.30 -11.50 -15.17
C GLU A 117 1.94 -11.14 -14.57
N ASN A 118 1.03 -10.61 -15.39
CA ASN A 118 -0.36 -10.33 -15.02
C ASN A 118 -0.54 -9.39 -13.82
N LEU A 119 0.47 -8.60 -13.46
CA LEU A 119 0.39 -7.61 -12.39
C LEU A 119 -0.62 -6.51 -12.77
N PRO A 120 -1.65 -6.21 -11.95
CA PRO A 120 -2.50 -5.03 -12.10
C PRO A 120 -1.73 -3.71 -12.00
N TYR A 121 -2.32 -2.63 -12.52
CA TYR A 121 -1.83 -1.29 -12.19
C TYR A 121 -2.08 -0.99 -10.72
N GLY A 122 -1.15 -0.27 -10.11
CA GLY A 122 -1.16 -0.04 -8.67
C GLY A 122 0.23 0.16 -8.11
N THR A 123 0.26 0.44 -6.83
CA THR A 123 1.50 0.57 -6.06
C THR A 123 1.97 -0.81 -5.62
N TYR A 124 3.27 -1.06 -5.80
CA TYR A 124 3.95 -2.23 -5.31
C TYR A 124 5.09 -1.81 -4.40
N THR A 125 5.27 -2.56 -3.32
CA THR A 125 6.47 -2.48 -2.49
C THR A 125 7.40 -3.62 -2.82
N TYR A 126 8.69 -3.38 -2.71
CA TYR A 126 9.71 -4.41 -2.88
C TYR A 126 10.68 -4.39 -1.72
N ALA A 127 11.14 -5.58 -1.36
CA ALA A 127 12.25 -5.79 -0.44
C ALA A 127 13.31 -6.64 -1.14
N VAL A 128 14.57 -6.24 -1.05
CA VAL A 128 15.70 -6.99 -1.60
C VAL A 128 16.67 -7.32 -0.47
N LEU A 129 16.96 -8.61 -0.33
CA LEU A 129 17.92 -9.13 0.64
C LEU A 129 19.08 -9.78 -0.13
N CYS A 130 20.30 -9.50 0.30
CA CYS A 130 21.51 -10.11 -0.25
C CYS A 130 22.54 -10.26 0.87
N ALA A 131 23.25 -11.39 0.91
CA ALA A 131 24.34 -11.57 1.87
C ALA A 131 25.48 -10.59 1.57
N GLY A 132 25.83 -9.75 2.55
CA GLY A 132 26.83 -8.70 2.39
C GLY A 132 26.35 -7.46 1.63
N CYS A 133 25.03 -7.30 1.46
CA CYS A 133 24.42 -6.10 0.93
C CYS A 133 23.48 -5.46 1.95
N ASP A 134 23.32 -4.14 1.87
CA ASP A 134 22.35 -3.42 2.66
C ASP A 134 20.93 -3.83 2.23
N TYR A 135 20.03 -3.96 3.21
CA TYR A 135 18.62 -4.21 3.02
C TYR A 135 18.00 -3.03 2.27
N VAL A 136 17.39 -3.31 1.12
CA VAL A 136 16.70 -2.28 0.33
C VAL A 136 15.21 -2.52 0.38
N TYR A 137 14.49 -1.50 0.83
CA TYR A 137 13.03 -1.44 0.80
C TYR A 137 12.56 -0.21 0.04
N GLY A 138 11.61 -0.39 -0.86
CA GLY A 138 11.09 0.70 -1.67
C GLY A 138 9.73 0.40 -2.26
N SER A 139 9.25 1.33 -3.08
CA SER A 139 8.01 1.16 -3.82
C SER A 139 8.07 1.82 -5.19
N PHE A 140 7.18 1.38 -6.07
CA PHE A 140 6.91 2.03 -7.35
C PHE A 140 5.44 1.87 -7.72
N TYR A 141 4.95 2.73 -8.61
CA TYR A 141 3.62 2.61 -9.19
C TYR A 141 3.73 2.04 -10.60
N LEU A 142 2.87 1.07 -10.93
CA LEU A 142 2.66 0.57 -12.29
C LEU A 142 1.42 1.20 -12.89
N GLY A 143 1.57 1.85 -14.05
CA GLY A 143 0.49 2.56 -14.73
C GLY A 143 0.66 2.63 -16.24
N SER A 144 -0.26 3.34 -16.89
CA SER A 144 -0.22 3.54 -18.34
C SER A 144 0.99 4.34 -18.81
N ALA A 145 1.57 5.18 -17.95
CA ALA A 145 2.77 5.95 -18.23
C ALA A 145 4.00 5.06 -18.50
N ASP A 146 4.08 3.88 -17.88
CA ASP A 146 5.21 2.97 -18.05
C ASP A 146 5.31 2.39 -19.48
N LYS A 147 4.25 2.52 -20.29
CA LYS A 147 4.25 2.08 -21.69
C LYS A 147 5.44 2.64 -22.48
N ALA A 148 5.88 3.87 -22.19
CA ALA A 148 7.01 4.50 -22.87
C ALA A 148 8.35 3.79 -22.59
N ASP A 149 8.46 3.11 -21.45
CA ASP A 149 9.69 2.46 -20.96
C ASP A 149 9.69 0.94 -21.20
N VAL A 150 8.62 0.40 -21.78
CA VAL A 150 8.50 -1.03 -22.09
C VAL A 150 9.27 -1.37 -23.37
N SER A 151 10.19 -2.32 -23.26
CA SER A 151 10.94 -2.87 -24.40
C SER A 151 10.73 -4.37 -24.49
N GLY A 152 10.42 -4.88 -25.68
CA GLY A 152 10.13 -6.31 -25.87
C GLY A 152 8.96 -6.86 -25.04
N GLY A 153 8.03 -6.00 -24.62
CA GLY A 153 6.91 -6.36 -23.74
C GLY A 153 7.28 -6.48 -22.26
N VAL A 154 8.48 -6.06 -21.86
CA VAL A 154 8.97 -6.06 -20.48
C VAL A 154 9.30 -4.64 -20.04
N LEU A 155 8.69 -4.22 -18.92
CA LEU A 155 9.12 -3.05 -18.16
C LEU A 155 10.25 -3.46 -17.22
N THR A 156 11.41 -2.82 -17.32
CA THR A 156 12.53 -3.08 -16.41
C THR A 156 12.68 -1.95 -15.40
N LYS A 157 12.63 -2.27 -14.11
CA LYS A 157 12.98 -1.33 -13.04
C LYS A 157 14.31 -1.75 -12.42
N THR A 158 15.28 -0.84 -12.37
CA THR A 158 16.60 -1.10 -11.81
C THR A 158 16.61 -0.76 -10.32
N ILE A 159 17.09 -1.70 -9.51
CA ILE A 159 17.24 -1.54 -8.06
C ILE A 159 18.73 -1.71 -7.73
N PRO A 160 19.42 -0.63 -7.35
CA PRO A 160 20.81 -0.71 -6.94
C PRO A 160 20.93 -1.24 -5.51
N LEU A 161 21.84 -2.19 -5.31
CA LEU A 161 22.28 -2.61 -3.99
C LEU A 161 23.62 -1.96 -3.64
N THR A 162 23.81 -1.72 -2.35
CA THR A 162 25.07 -1.27 -1.77
C THR A 162 25.68 -2.40 -0.97
N ALA A 163 27.01 -2.58 -1.05
CA ALA A 163 27.71 -3.56 -0.23
C ALA A 163 27.75 -3.08 1.23
N SER A 164 27.45 -3.96 2.17
CA SER A 164 27.51 -3.65 3.59
C SER A 164 28.94 -3.55 4.11
N ALA A 165 29.12 -2.83 5.22
CA ALA A 165 30.42 -2.81 5.89
C ALA A 165 30.76 -4.18 6.49
N ALA A 166 32.06 -4.41 6.74
CA ALA A 166 32.50 -5.61 7.45
C ALA A 166 31.86 -5.66 8.86
N GLY A 167 31.29 -6.81 9.22
CA GLY A 167 30.62 -6.99 10.53
C GLY A 167 29.22 -6.37 10.61
N ALA A 168 28.66 -5.92 9.48
CA ALA A 168 27.29 -5.45 9.42
C ALA A 168 26.29 -6.56 9.82
N TRP A 169 25.16 -6.13 10.39
CA TRP A 169 24.11 -7.04 10.78
C TRP A 169 23.35 -7.60 9.57
N ASP A 170 22.94 -8.86 9.64
CA ASP A 170 22.15 -9.54 8.61
C ASP A 170 20.64 -9.52 8.89
N GLY A 171 20.21 -8.76 9.91
CA GLY A 171 18.83 -8.67 10.36
C GLY A 171 18.36 -9.81 11.26
N THR A 172 19.18 -10.84 11.52
CA THR A 172 18.74 -12.05 12.24
C THR A 172 19.73 -12.59 13.27
N THR A 173 21.03 -12.59 12.96
CA THR A 173 22.07 -13.21 13.78
C THR A 173 22.26 -12.46 15.08
N LYS A 174 22.40 -13.22 16.17
CA LYS A 174 22.67 -12.71 17.51
C LYS A 174 23.87 -13.45 18.09
N THR A 175 24.95 -12.74 18.31
CA THR A 175 26.20 -13.32 18.85
C THR A 175 26.47 -12.72 20.21
N GLN A 176 26.71 -13.55 21.23
CA GLN A 176 27.07 -13.01 22.54
C GLN A 176 28.43 -12.32 22.47
N PRO A 177 28.54 -11.03 22.84
CA PRO A 177 29.80 -10.32 22.90
C PRO A 177 30.64 -10.80 24.08
N THR A 178 31.95 -10.53 24.03
CA THR A 178 32.84 -10.84 25.15
C THR A 178 32.48 -9.96 26.35
N LEU A 179 32.39 -10.57 27.54
CA LEU A 179 32.18 -9.85 28.80
C LEU A 179 33.53 -9.56 29.45
N THR A 180 33.86 -8.30 29.68
CA THR A 180 35.12 -7.88 30.34
C THR A 180 34.78 -6.89 31.43
N ASP A 181 35.21 -7.18 32.67
CA ASP A 181 34.97 -6.35 33.85
C ASP A 181 33.49 -5.91 34.03
N GLY A 182 32.56 -6.82 33.71
CA GLY A 182 31.12 -6.56 33.81
C GLY A 182 30.52 -5.72 32.68
N VAL A 183 31.27 -5.47 31.59
CA VAL A 183 30.84 -4.74 30.40
C VAL A 183 30.96 -5.61 29.15
N TYR A 184 29.86 -5.77 28.42
CA TYR A 184 29.84 -6.45 27.13
C TYR A 184 30.52 -5.60 26.05
N GLN A 185 31.52 -6.17 25.38
CA GLN A 185 32.34 -5.52 24.35
C GLN A 185 31.72 -5.77 22.97
N ILE A 186 31.10 -4.74 22.38
CA ILE A 186 30.25 -4.86 21.18
C ILE A 186 30.99 -4.27 19.97
N GLY A 187 31.42 -5.12 19.04
CA GLY A 187 32.16 -4.72 17.84
C GLY A 187 31.44 -4.97 16.52
N THR A 188 30.29 -5.66 16.54
CA THR A 188 29.53 -6.03 15.34
C THR A 188 28.02 -5.84 15.52
N GLY A 189 27.29 -5.76 14.41
CA GLY A 189 25.83 -5.64 14.44
C GLY A 189 25.14 -6.84 15.11
N ALA A 190 25.67 -8.06 14.91
CA ALA A 190 25.17 -9.27 15.57
C ALA A 190 25.36 -9.27 17.09
N GLU A 191 26.46 -8.68 17.58
CA GLU A 191 26.72 -8.50 19.01
C GLU A 191 25.78 -7.46 19.63
N LEU A 192 25.53 -6.35 18.92
CA LEU A 192 24.55 -5.37 19.34
C LEU A 192 23.14 -5.97 19.39
N ALA A 193 22.76 -6.76 18.38
CA ALA A 193 21.47 -7.45 18.32
C ALA A 193 21.26 -8.44 19.48
N TRP A 194 22.33 -9.12 19.90
CA TRP A 194 22.29 -9.97 21.10
C TRP A 194 22.09 -9.14 22.37
N PHE A 195 22.84 -8.05 22.52
CA PHE A 195 22.74 -7.17 23.69
C PHE A 195 21.32 -6.60 23.83
N ALA A 196 20.75 -6.09 22.73
CA ALA A 196 19.38 -5.60 22.67
C ALA A 196 18.38 -6.69 23.09
N ALA A 197 18.56 -7.93 22.60
CA ALA A 197 17.70 -9.05 22.96
C ALA A 197 17.78 -9.41 24.46
N GLN A 198 18.95 -9.30 25.10
CA GLN A 198 19.06 -9.53 26.54
C GLN A 198 18.32 -8.48 27.37
N VAL A 199 18.51 -7.20 27.03
CA VAL A 199 17.81 -6.09 27.70
C VAL A 199 16.31 -6.25 27.54
N ASN A 200 15.84 -6.48 26.32
CA ASN A 200 14.41 -6.65 26.02
C ASN A 200 13.83 -7.95 26.59
N GLY A 201 14.69 -8.93 26.91
CA GLY A 201 14.35 -10.17 27.62
C GLY A 201 14.28 -10.03 29.15
N GLY A 202 14.54 -8.84 29.71
CA GLY A 202 14.41 -8.56 31.15
C GLY A 202 15.72 -8.26 31.87
N SER A 203 16.86 -8.37 31.20
CA SER A 203 18.17 -8.06 31.78
C SER A 203 18.48 -6.57 31.66
N TYR A 204 17.67 -5.72 32.28
CA TYR A 204 17.68 -4.28 32.06
C TYR A 204 18.97 -3.56 32.51
N ALA A 205 19.75 -4.13 33.42
CA ALA A 205 20.88 -3.47 34.07
C ALA A 205 22.27 -3.91 33.59
N ILE A 206 22.36 -4.62 32.45
CA ILE A 206 23.65 -5.03 31.87
C ILE A 206 24.39 -3.83 31.25
N ASN A 207 25.72 -3.83 31.28
CA ASN A 207 26.51 -2.75 30.70
C ASN A 207 27.10 -3.16 29.35
N GLY A 208 27.15 -2.22 28.40
CA GLY A 208 27.73 -2.42 27.07
C GLY A 208 28.69 -1.30 26.70
N ALA A 209 29.71 -1.62 25.91
CA ALA A 209 30.60 -0.63 25.31
C ALA A 209 30.88 -0.99 23.86
N LEU A 210 30.87 0.00 22.97
CA LEU A 210 31.26 -0.19 21.58
C LEU A 210 32.79 -0.31 21.48
N THR A 211 33.25 -1.29 20.69
CA THR A 211 34.66 -1.50 20.34
C THR A 211 34.96 -1.26 18.86
N GLY A 212 33.93 -0.94 18.07
CA GLY A 212 33.98 -0.59 16.67
C GLY A 212 32.69 0.09 16.22
N ASP A 213 32.70 0.66 15.02
CA ASP A 213 31.49 1.19 14.39
C ASP A 213 30.53 0.05 14.06
N ILE A 214 29.22 0.30 14.26
CA ILE A 214 28.18 -0.68 14.04
C ILE A 214 27.38 -0.34 12.78
N ASP A 215 27.23 -1.32 11.90
CA ASP A 215 26.40 -1.20 10.71
C ASP A 215 25.20 -2.14 10.82
N LEU A 216 23.99 -1.58 10.80
CA LEU A 216 22.75 -2.36 10.82
C LEU A 216 22.25 -2.65 9.40
N ALA A 217 22.98 -2.23 8.36
CA ALA A 217 22.74 -2.54 6.95
C ALA A 217 21.29 -2.32 6.51
N GLY A 218 20.62 -1.28 7.03
CA GLY A 218 19.24 -0.94 6.69
C GLY A 218 18.17 -1.92 7.21
N TYR A 219 18.55 -2.95 7.97
CA TYR A 219 17.61 -3.89 8.54
C TYR A 219 16.78 -3.25 9.66
N ASN A 220 15.53 -3.71 9.80
CA ASN A 220 14.63 -3.20 10.82
C ASN A 220 15.19 -3.48 12.22
N TRP A 221 15.45 -2.42 12.99
CA TRP A 221 16.07 -2.49 14.30
C TRP A 221 15.02 -2.46 15.42
N THR A 222 15.25 -3.27 16.46
CA THR A 222 14.48 -3.17 17.70
C THR A 222 15.31 -2.40 18.72
N PRO A 223 14.85 -1.23 19.20
CA PRO A 223 15.58 -0.44 20.20
C PRO A 223 15.89 -1.23 21.48
N ILE A 224 16.96 -0.80 22.16
CA ILE A 224 17.41 -1.37 23.43
C ILE A 224 16.55 -0.81 24.56
N GLY A 225 15.79 -1.70 25.22
CA GLY A 225 14.84 -1.31 26.24
C GLY A 225 13.52 -0.80 25.67
N GLY A 226 12.45 -0.96 26.45
CA GLY A 226 11.14 -0.44 26.09
C GLY A 226 10.92 1.00 26.54
N THR A 227 9.80 1.57 26.10
CA THR A 227 9.44 2.98 26.36
C THR A 227 8.84 3.22 27.74
N THR A 228 8.59 2.17 28.54
CA THR A 228 8.04 2.28 29.89
C THR A 228 9.13 2.14 30.94
N ALA A 229 8.96 2.76 32.11
CA ALA A 229 9.95 2.67 33.20
C ALA A 229 10.24 1.22 33.66
N SER A 230 9.29 0.30 33.50
CA SER A 230 9.48 -1.12 33.84
C SER A 230 10.31 -1.89 32.83
N THR A 231 10.35 -1.43 31.57
CA THR A 231 11.06 -2.09 30.44
C THR A 231 12.25 -1.29 29.94
N ALA A 232 12.44 -0.07 30.44
CA ALA A 232 13.55 0.80 30.09
C ALA A 232 14.90 0.16 30.43
N PHE A 233 15.90 0.46 29.59
CA PHE A 233 17.29 0.14 29.87
C PHE A 233 17.78 0.90 31.11
N LYS A 234 18.48 0.19 32.01
CA LYS A 234 18.94 0.66 33.33
C LYS A 234 20.45 0.47 33.51
N GLY A 235 21.14 -0.08 32.52
CA GLY A 235 22.59 -0.23 32.52
C GLY A 235 23.30 1.01 31.99
N SER A 236 24.62 0.89 31.83
CA SER A 236 25.45 1.87 31.15
C SER A 236 25.77 1.42 29.73
N PHE A 237 25.64 2.31 28.76
CA PHE A 237 26.05 2.07 27.37
C PHE A 237 27.08 3.12 26.95
N ASN A 238 28.33 2.70 26.74
CA ASN A 238 29.41 3.60 26.35
C ASN A 238 29.70 3.47 24.85
N GLY A 239 29.42 4.54 24.08
CA GLY A 239 29.72 4.56 22.65
C GLY A 239 31.20 4.61 22.30
N ASN A 240 32.09 4.99 23.24
CA ASN A 240 33.54 5.06 23.06
C ASN A 240 34.00 5.75 21.75
N ASN A 241 33.29 6.81 21.34
CA ASN A 241 33.49 7.55 20.09
C ASN A 241 33.28 6.74 18.79
N HIS A 242 32.58 5.60 18.87
CA HIS A 242 32.07 4.86 17.72
C HIS A 242 30.63 5.27 17.40
N SER A 243 30.23 5.00 16.16
CA SER A 243 28.93 5.33 15.60
C SER A 243 28.13 4.08 15.25
N TYR A 244 26.82 4.24 15.12
CA TYR A 244 25.96 3.24 14.49
C TYR A 244 25.32 3.84 13.23
N ARG A 245 25.18 3.03 12.18
CA ARG A 245 24.51 3.40 10.93
C ARG A 245 23.20 2.63 10.78
N GLU A 246 22.10 3.38 10.64
CA GLU A 246 20.80 2.92 10.18
C GLU A 246 20.45 3.74 8.93
N GLU A 247 20.22 3.10 7.78
CA GLU A 247 19.88 3.84 6.55
C GLU A 247 18.38 4.16 6.48
N HIS A 248 17.88 4.91 7.46
CA HIS A 248 16.71 5.77 7.35
C HIS A 248 16.93 6.91 8.35
N GLY A 249 17.38 8.06 7.85
CA GLY A 249 17.80 9.17 8.69
C GLY A 249 16.77 9.51 9.76
N HIS A 250 17.17 9.44 11.02
CA HIS A 250 17.28 10.59 11.90
C HIS A 250 18.21 10.24 13.08
N LEU A 251 19.23 11.07 13.26
CA LEU A 251 20.10 11.08 14.42
C LEU A 251 19.31 11.48 15.68
N LEU A 252 19.70 10.81 16.77
CA LEU A 252 19.43 11.06 18.21
C LEU A 252 18.18 10.41 18.81
#